data_AF-A0A6M0G4B0-F1
#
_entry.id   AF-A0A6M0G4B0-F1
#
_cell.length_a   1.000
_cell.length_b   1.000
_cell.length_c   1.000
_cell.angle_alpha   90.00
_cell.angle_beta   90.00
_cell.angle_gamma   90.00
#
_symmetry.space_group_name_H-M   'P 1'
#
loop_
_entity.id
_entity.type
_entity.pdbx_description
1 polymer ?
#
loop_
_entity_poly.entity_id
_entity_poly.type
_entity_poly.pdbx_seq_one_letter_code
_entity_poly.pdbx_strand_id
1 'polypeptide(L)'
;MTPKPITVKPTDSLSHVLYLLNRYQLSRLPVTEEEKLVGIITRADIIRAEADQLSGDTNKVGQATEPSYLVYQTRAPAIGKGRLLVPLTTPETSRVLLRLAAAVARDREYELECLQIITIPRTQHPTKTPVNTTNYRRLLRQAEKLGRKWQIPVHTQIRVSHDVAQAILETIEERHISMIFKDWQGEATNSPGYIFSNVVDTLIRQAPCDLVLVKLGHKEEVMADGTIVTSCTLPLAWQRWLVPIAGGPNSHLALQLIPAFTAFASAPQINVVQVFSPSNSEPNLTLLQQAASFLAEKLNYRVTTIPIRAYSVSEAVINFATSQRCDVIILGASREGLLQQAIHGNIPEAIARGIDRTVILVRKAPG
;
A
#
# COMPACT_ATOMS: atom_id res chain seq x y z
N MET A 1 -22.09 -8.05 -34.48
CA MET A 1 -22.64 -8.55 -33.20
C MET A 1 -23.36 -9.85 -33.45
N THR A 2 -23.23 -10.83 -32.54
CA THR A 2 -23.93 -12.11 -32.66
C THR A 2 -25.39 -11.95 -32.19
N PRO A 3 -26.40 -12.20 -33.03
CA PRO A 3 -27.79 -12.12 -32.61
C PRO A 3 -28.11 -13.29 -31.68
N LYS A 4 -28.69 -12.99 -30.50
CA LYS A 4 -29.03 -13.95 -29.44
C LYS A 4 -27.83 -14.71 -28.86
N PRO A 5 -26.98 -14.03 -28.05
CA PRO A 5 -25.90 -14.71 -27.35
C PRO A 5 -26.44 -15.75 -26.36
N ILE A 6 -25.68 -16.83 -26.15
CA ILE A 6 -25.94 -17.80 -25.09
C ILE A 6 -25.60 -17.13 -23.76
N THR A 7 -26.55 -17.10 -22.82
CA THR A 7 -26.39 -16.47 -21.50
C THR A 7 -26.66 -17.46 -20.37
N VAL A 8 -26.28 -17.08 -19.16
CA VAL A 8 -26.52 -17.83 -17.92
C VAL A 8 -27.15 -16.93 -16.85
N LYS A 9 -27.78 -17.51 -15.84
CA LYS A 9 -28.34 -16.78 -14.69
C LYS A 9 -27.35 -16.76 -13.51
N PRO A 10 -27.43 -15.76 -12.60
CA PRO A 10 -26.60 -15.72 -11.39
C PRO A 10 -26.74 -16.96 -10.49
N THR A 11 -27.87 -17.65 -10.57
CA THR A 11 -28.19 -18.85 -9.78
C THR A 11 -27.79 -20.16 -10.46
N ASP A 12 -27.27 -20.13 -11.69
CA ASP A 12 -26.85 -21.33 -12.40
C ASP A 12 -25.58 -21.92 -11.79
N SER A 13 -25.48 -23.25 -11.79
CA SER A 13 -24.30 -23.93 -11.23
C SER A 13 -23.06 -23.72 -12.09
N LEU A 14 -21.89 -23.66 -11.45
CA LEU A 14 -20.59 -23.53 -12.11
C LEU A 14 -20.33 -24.66 -13.13
N SER A 15 -20.78 -25.87 -12.81
CA SER A 15 -20.72 -27.04 -13.70
C SER A 15 -21.54 -26.83 -14.98
N HIS A 16 -22.71 -26.19 -14.87
CA HIS A 16 -23.53 -25.84 -16.02
C HIS A 16 -22.85 -24.77 -16.89
N VAL A 17 -22.27 -23.75 -16.27
CA VAL A 17 -21.51 -22.70 -16.98
C VAL A 17 -20.31 -23.30 -17.74
N LEU A 18 -19.53 -24.18 -17.10
CA LEU A 18 -18.40 -24.88 -17.72
C LEU A 18 -18.83 -25.76 -18.89
N TYR A 19 -19.95 -26.48 -18.73
CA TYR A 19 -20.53 -27.26 -19.81
C TYR A 19 -20.83 -26.39 -21.03
N LEU A 20 -21.48 -25.24 -20.86
CA LEU A 20 -21.81 -24.32 -21.96
C LEU A 20 -20.56 -23.75 -22.63
N LEU A 21 -19.57 -23.30 -21.85
CA LEU A 21 -18.30 -22.79 -22.36
C LEU A 21 -17.57 -23.85 -23.21
N ASN A 22 -17.65 -25.12 -22.81
CA ASN A 22 -17.00 -26.22 -23.53
C ASN A 22 -17.79 -26.68 -24.77
N ARG A 23 -19.11 -26.90 -24.59
CA ARG A 23 -20.00 -27.39 -25.65
C ARG A 23 -20.05 -26.46 -26.86
N TYR A 24 -19.99 -25.16 -26.62
CA TYR A 24 -20.06 -24.12 -27.65
C TYR A 24 -18.71 -23.47 -27.98
N GLN A 25 -17.61 -23.97 -27.40
CA GLN A 25 -16.25 -23.44 -27.60
C GLN A 25 -16.17 -21.91 -27.37
N LEU A 26 -16.85 -21.44 -26.33
CA LEU A 26 -16.88 -20.03 -25.95
C LEU A 26 -15.88 -19.76 -24.83
N SER A 27 -15.25 -18.58 -24.88
CA SER A 27 -14.31 -18.14 -23.85
C SER A 27 -15.00 -17.44 -22.67
N ARG A 28 -16.21 -16.91 -22.91
CA ARG A 28 -16.99 -16.11 -21.95
C ARG A 28 -18.50 -16.24 -22.20
N LEU A 29 -19.29 -16.10 -21.15
CA LEU A 29 -20.76 -16.06 -21.21
C LEU A 29 -21.26 -14.80 -20.49
N PRO A 30 -22.21 -14.06 -21.08
CA PRO A 30 -22.94 -13.01 -20.37
C PRO A 30 -23.83 -13.64 -19.29
N VAL A 31 -23.83 -13.03 -18.10
CA VAL A 31 -24.73 -13.38 -17.00
C VAL A 31 -25.89 -12.39 -17.03
N THR A 32 -27.11 -12.89 -17.14
CA THR A 32 -28.32 -12.09 -17.29
C THR A 32 -29.36 -12.44 -16.23
N GLU A 33 -30.00 -11.43 -15.68
CA GLU A 33 -31.12 -11.55 -14.73
C GLU A 33 -32.25 -10.64 -15.22
N GLU A 34 -33.46 -11.18 -15.38
CA GLU A 34 -34.63 -10.44 -15.89
C GLU A 34 -34.32 -9.62 -17.17
N GLU A 35 -33.66 -10.26 -18.15
CA GLU A 35 -33.25 -9.67 -19.44
C GLU A 35 -32.20 -8.54 -19.34
N LYS A 36 -31.71 -8.21 -18.15
CA LYS A 36 -30.60 -7.27 -17.95
C LYS A 36 -29.28 -8.00 -17.85
N LEU A 37 -28.26 -7.46 -18.52
CA LEU A 37 -26.89 -7.90 -18.36
C LEU A 37 -26.38 -7.48 -16.97
N VAL A 38 -26.12 -8.46 -16.11
CA VAL A 38 -25.61 -8.22 -14.74
C VAL A 38 -24.12 -8.54 -14.60
N GLY A 39 -23.53 -9.28 -15.55
CA GLY A 39 -22.11 -9.56 -15.54
C GLY A 39 -21.63 -10.41 -16.72
N ILE A 40 -20.37 -10.82 -16.67
CA ILE A 40 -19.76 -11.75 -17.62
C ILE A 40 -18.96 -12.76 -16.80
N ILE A 41 -19.11 -14.05 -17.11
CA ILE A 41 -18.33 -15.13 -16.52
C ILE A 41 -17.41 -15.75 -17.58
N THR A 42 -16.13 -15.93 -17.24
CA THR A 42 -15.12 -16.51 -18.14
C THR A 42 -14.52 -17.79 -17.56
N ARG A 43 -13.89 -18.60 -18.41
CA ARG A 43 -13.11 -19.77 -17.94
C ARG A 43 -12.05 -19.39 -16.90
N ALA A 44 -11.43 -18.22 -17.06
CA ALA A 44 -10.44 -17.72 -16.11
C ALA A 44 -11.07 -17.38 -14.75
N ASP A 45 -12.29 -16.83 -14.72
CA ASP A 45 -13.00 -16.56 -13.46
C ASP A 45 -13.37 -17.85 -12.71
N ILE A 46 -13.72 -18.89 -13.46
CA ILE A 46 -14.06 -20.21 -12.91
C ILE A 46 -12.81 -20.91 -12.37
N ILE A 47 -11.73 -20.94 -13.16
CA ILE A 47 -10.43 -21.47 -12.74
C ILE A 47 -9.91 -20.70 -11.52
N ARG A 48 -10.11 -19.38 -11.46
CA ARG A 48 -9.79 -18.54 -10.29
C ARG A 48 -10.56 -19.00 -9.04
N ALA A 49 -11.90 -19.11 -9.12
CA ALA A 49 -12.73 -19.52 -7.99
C ALA A 49 -12.45 -20.96 -7.51
N GLU A 50 -12.01 -21.84 -8.40
CA GLU A 50 -11.64 -23.22 -8.08
C GLU A 50 -10.17 -23.35 -7.63
N ALA A 51 -9.24 -22.53 -8.15
CA ALA A 51 -7.86 -22.49 -7.67
C ALA A 51 -7.78 -22.01 -6.22
N ASP A 52 -8.65 -21.08 -5.83
CA ASP A 52 -8.82 -20.64 -4.44
C ASP A 52 -9.30 -21.80 -3.54
N GLN A 53 -10.09 -22.74 -4.07
CA GLN A 53 -10.57 -23.94 -3.35
C GLN A 53 -9.54 -25.09 -3.33
N LEU A 54 -8.82 -25.31 -4.44
CA LEU A 54 -7.86 -26.40 -4.64
C LEU A 54 -6.48 -26.13 -4.02
N SER A 55 -6.08 -24.85 -3.89
CA SER A 55 -4.81 -24.47 -3.25
C SER A 55 -4.84 -24.63 -1.72
N GLY A 56 -5.95 -25.09 -1.15
CA GLY A 56 -6.14 -25.09 0.31
C GLY A 56 -6.23 -23.67 0.90
N ASP A 57 -6.36 -22.65 0.04
CA ASP A 57 -6.48 -21.23 0.39
C ASP A 57 -7.94 -20.79 0.61
N THR A 58 -8.85 -21.76 0.82
CA THR A 58 -9.79 -21.61 1.94
C THR A 58 -8.97 -21.55 3.23
N ASN A 59 -8.33 -20.41 3.47
CA ASN A 59 -8.40 -19.81 4.79
C ASN A 59 -9.88 -19.77 5.11
N LYS A 60 -10.35 -20.83 5.79
CA LYS A 60 -11.28 -20.63 6.89
C LYS A 60 -10.74 -19.44 7.64
N VAL A 61 -11.41 -18.31 7.47
CA VAL A 61 -11.40 -17.21 8.43
C VAL A 61 -11.57 -17.89 9.79
N GLY A 62 -10.46 -18.12 10.52
CA GLY A 62 -10.46 -18.84 11.80
C GLY A 62 -9.61 -20.12 11.96
N GLN A 63 -8.81 -20.60 11.00
CA GLN A 63 -7.74 -21.55 11.38
C GLN A 63 -6.54 -20.75 11.89
N ALA A 64 -6.36 -20.75 13.22
CA ALA A 64 -5.18 -20.19 13.86
C ALA A 64 -3.93 -20.89 13.32
N THR A 65 -3.23 -20.26 12.38
CA THR A 65 -1.81 -20.54 12.14
C THR A 65 -1.10 -20.44 13.49
N GLU A 66 -0.12 -21.32 13.74
CA GLU A 66 0.69 -21.18 14.95
C GLU A 66 1.23 -19.76 15.05
N PRO A 67 1.10 -19.12 16.23
CA PRO A 67 1.47 -17.72 16.39
C PRO A 67 2.97 -17.55 16.14
N SER A 68 3.34 -16.35 15.70
CA SER A 68 4.76 -16.05 15.51
C SER A 68 5.51 -16.02 16.84
N TYR A 69 6.74 -16.53 16.82
CA TYR A 69 7.56 -16.68 18.01
C TYR A 69 8.68 -15.63 18.07
N LEU A 70 8.78 -14.90 19.17
CA LEU A 70 9.81 -13.89 19.40
C LEU A 70 11.15 -14.56 19.74
N VAL A 71 12.17 -14.38 18.89
CA VAL A 71 13.51 -14.97 19.08
C VAL A 71 14.59 -13.94 19.43
N TYR A 72 14.28 -12.64 19.31
CA TYR A 72 15.18 -11.55 19.68
C TYR A 72 14.39 -10.29 19.95
N GLN A 73 14.82 -9.50 20.94
CA GLN A 73 14.21 -8.21 21.23
C GLN A 73 15.20 -7.23 21.88
N THR A 74 15.05 -5.95 21.57
CA THR A 74 15.61 -4.83 22.33
C THR A 74 14.51 -3.82 22.63
N ARG A 75 14.61 -3.14 23.78
CA ARG A 75 13.62 -2.15 24.23
C ARG A 75 14.33 -0.85 24.59
N ALA A 76 13.81 0.26 24.07
CA ALA A 76 14.19 1.61 24.47
C ALA A 76 13.21 2.13 25.55
N PRO A 77 13.49 3.26 26.21
CA PRO A 77 12.53 3.89 27.11
C PRO A 77 11.20 4.18 26.39
N ALA A 78 10.09 3.80 27.04
CA ALA A 78 8.75 4.00 26.51
C ALA A 78 8.21 5.39 26.90
N ILE A 79 8.65 6.43 26.19
CA ILE A 79 8.37 7.85 26.50
C ILE A 79 7.47 8.54 25.47
N GLY A 80 7.10 7.87 24.38
CA GLY A 80 6.29 8.46 23.31
C GLY A 80 4.79 8.32 23.52
N LYS A 81 4.01 9.10 22.77
CA LYS A 81 2.53 9.12 22.78
C LYS A 81 1.90 7.99 21.94
N GLY A 82 2.71 7.19 21.27
CA GLY A 82 2.28 6.13 20.37
C GLY A 82 3.47 5.42 19.72
N ARG A 83 3.20 4.43 18.86
CA ARG A 83 4.24 3.62 18.22
C ARG A 83 4.00 3.48 16.72
N LEU A 84 5.08 3.65 15.96
CA LEU A 84 5.14 3.35 14.53
C LEU A 84 5.86 2.02 14.31
N LEU A 85 5.21 1.08 13.64
CA LEU A 85 5.84 -0.17 13.21
C LEU A 85 6.51 0.02 11.85
N VAL A 86 7.77 -0.40 11.75
CA VAL A 86 8.53 -0.43 10.50
C VAL A 86 9.08 -1.85 10.30
N PRO A 87 8.39 -2.70 9.51
CA PRO A 87 8.96 -3.98 9.09
C PRO A 87 10.17 -3.71 8.18
N LEU A 88 11.33 -4.22 8.58
CA LEU A 88 12.57 -4.04 7.83
C LEU A 88 12.76 -5.29 6.95
N THR A 89 12.83 -5.11 5.63
CA THR A 89 13.00 -6.21 4.66
C THR A 89 14.40 -6.17 4.07
N THR A 90 14.69 -5.15 3.26
CA THR A 90 15.97 -4.95 2.59
C THR A 90 16.72 -3.72 3.16
N PRO A 91 18.06 -3.70 3.16
CA PRO A 91 18.83 -2.57 3.70
C PRO A 91 18.50 -1.22 3.06
N GLU A 92 18.34 -1.19 1.74
CA GLU A 92 18.12 0.03 0.97
C GLU A 92 16.77 0.65 1.27
N THR A 93 15.70 -0.13 1.10
CA THR A 93 14.32 0.30 1.34
C THR A 93 14.09 0.61 2.81
N SER A 94 14.66 -0.20 3.73
CA SER A 94 14.58 0.02 5.18
C SER A 94 15.12 1.39 5.58
N ARG A 95 16.23 1.84 4.97
CA ARG A 95 16.83 3.14 5.31
C ARG A 95 15.91 4.30 4.92
N VAL A 96 15.21 4.18 3.79
CA VAL A 96 14.26 5.20 3.34
C VAL A 96 13.01 5.18 4.21
N LEU A 97 12.43 4.01 4.46
CA LEU A 97 11.27 3.84 5.34
C LEU A 97 11.53 4.37 6.75
N LEU A 98 12.68 4.05 7.35
CA LEU A 98 13.07 4.53 8.67
C LEU A 98 13.16 6.06 8.73
N ARG A 99 13.62 6.71 7.66
CA ARG A 99 13.66 8.18 7.59
C ARG A 99 12.26 8.79 7.54
N LEU A 100 11.36 8.21 6.74
CA LEU A 100 9.96 8.64 6.66
C LEU A 100 9.24 8.43 7.99
N ALA A 101 9.39 7.24 8.58
CA ALA A 101 8.82 6.91 9.88
C ALA A 101 9.40 7.82 10.97
N ALA A 102 10.70 8.12 10.97
CA ALA A 102 11.31 9.05 11.93
C ALA A 102 10.77 10.48 11.81
N ALA A 103 10.49 10.95 10.58
CA ALA A 103 9.90 12.27 10.35
C ALA A 103 8.51 12.35 11.01
N VAL A 104 7.67 11.34 10.80
CA VAL A 104 6.33 11.26 11.40
C VAL A 104 6.39 11.01 12.90
N ALA A 105 7.33 10.19 13.36
CA ALA A 105 7.53 9.93 14.78
C ALA A 105 7.90 11.20 15.55
N ARG A 106 8.74 12.06 14.96
CA ARG A 106 9.08 13.34 15.57
C ARG A 106 7.89 14.29 15.63
N ASP A 107 7.12 14.37 14.54
CA ASP A 107 5.92 15.22 14.46
C ASP A 107 4.85 14.80 15.47
N ARG A 108 4.67 13.49 15.70
CA ARG A 108 3.64 12.94 16.58
C ARG A 108 4.13 12.52 17.97
N GLU A 109 5.41 12.73 18.28
CA GLU A 109 6.07 12.25 19.50
C GLU A 109 5.93 10.73 19.70
N TYR A 110 6.05 9.95 18.62
CA TYR A 110 5.95 8.49 18.64
C TYR A 110 7.33 7.82 18.75
N GLU A 111 7.30 6.55 19.15
CA GLU A 111 8.44 5.65 19.16
C GLU A 111 8.45 4.81 17.88
N LEU A 112 9.61 4.24 17.54
CA LEU A 112 9.72 3.29 16.44
C LEU A 112 9.81 1.86 16.97
N GLU A 113 9.00 0.96 16.42
CA GLU A 113 9.09 -0.48 16.59
C GLU A 113 9.60 -1.08 15.27
N CYS A 114 10.83 -1.60 15.26
CA CYS A 114 11.43 -2.21 14.07
C CYS A 114 11.31 -3.73 14.14
N LEU A 115 10.67 -4.32 13.13
CA LEU A 115 10.37 -5.76 13.10
C LEU A 115 11.11 -6.44 11.94
N GLN A 116 11.74 -7.56 12.25
CA GLN A 116 12.28 -8.52 11.27
C GLN A 116 11.54 -9.84 11.43
N ILE A 117 11.14 -10.46 10.32
CA ILE A 117 10.42 -11.73 10.34
C ILE A 117 11.24 -12.78 9.58
N ILE A 118 11.49 -13.91 10.23
CA ILE A 118 12.09 -15.09 9.63
C ILE A 118 10.95 -16.03 9.24
N THR A 119 10.71 -16.19 7.94
CA THR A 119 9.70 -17.10 7.44
C THR A 119 10.24 -18.53 7.43
N ILE A 120 9.49 -19.47 8.01
CA ILE A 120 9.82 -20.90 8.00
C ILE A 120 8.69 -21.71 7.34
N PRO A 121 8.99 -22.88 6.73
CA PRO A 121 7.98 -23.76 6.15
C PRO A 121 6.95 -24.21 7.18
N ARG A 122 5.69 -24.41 6.76
CA ARG A 122 4.59 -24.91 7.63
C ARG A 122 4.83 -26.31 8.21
N THR A 123 5.81 -27.05 7.70
CA THR A 123 6.22 -28.37 8.23
C THR A 123 7.11 -28.28 9.47
N GLN A 124 7.59 -27.08 9.82
CA GLN A 124 8.46 -26.82 10.96
C GLN A 124 7.70 -25.99 12.00
N HIS A 125 8.03 -26.08 13.29
CA HIS A 125 7.35 -25.28 14.32
C HIS A 125 8.17 -24.03 14.68
N PRO A 126 7.57 -22.82 14.77
CA PRO A 126 8.30 -21.59 15.09
C PRO A 126 9.08 -21.64 16.40
N THR A 127 8.58 -22.39 17.38
CA THR A 127 9.19 -22.55 18.72
C THR A 127 10.32 -23.58 18.76
N LYS A 128 10.39 -24.51 17.80
CA LYS A 128 11.37 -25.63 17.80
C LYS A 128 12.44 -25.49 16.72
N THR A 129 12.26 -24.56 15.78
CA THR A 129 13.15 -24.40 14.63
C THR A 129 14.35 -23.53 15.01
N PRO A 130 15.58 -24.05 14.96
CA PRO A 130 16.76 -23.23 15.20
C PRO A 130 16.92 -22.21 14.06
N VAL A 131 17.04 -20.93 14.40
CA VAL A 131 17.19 -19.85 13.43
C VAL A 131 18.44 -19.02 13.72
N ASN A 132 19.15 -18.64 12.66
CA ASN A 132 20.29 -17.75 12.76
C ASN A 132 19.84 -16.29 12.65
N THR A 133 19.94 -15.53 13.74
CA THR A 133 19.50 -14.13 13.81
C THR A 133 20.57 -13.12 13.40
N THR A 134 21.81 -13.56 13.11
CA THR A 134 22.97 -12.66 12.96
C THR A 134 22.77 -11.60 11.88
N ASN A 135 22.29 -12.00 10.69
CA ASN A 135 22.07 -11.06 9.58
C ASN A 135 20.92 -10.09 9.88
N TYR A 136 19.81 -10.59 10.43
CA TYR A 136 18.66 -9.80 10.82
C TYR A 136 18.99 -8.73 11.87
N ARG A 137 19.85 -9.08 12.84
CA ARG A 137 20.33 -8.14 13.88
C ARG A 137 21.16 -7.00 13.30
N ARG A 138 21.81 -7.16 12.15
CA ARG A 138 22.61 -6.09 11.52
C ARG A 138 21.73 -4.90 11.13
N LEU A 139 20.58 -5.14 10.51
CA LEU A 139 19.64 -4.09 10.14
C LEU A 139 19.00 -3.43 11.36
N LEU A 140 18.62 -4.22 12.38
CA LEU A 140 18.09 -3.70 13.63
C LEU A 140 19.08 -2.79 14.36
N ARG A 141 20.36 -3.17 14.44
CA ARG A 141 21.43 -2.34 15.01
C ARG A 141 21.62 -1.02 14.25
N GLN A 142 21.45 -1.03 12.92
CA GLN A 142 21.49 0.20 12.12
C GLN A 142 20.30 1.09 12.44
N ALA A 143 19.10 0.53 12.58
CA ALA A 143 17.90 1.27 12.98
C ALA A 143 18.09 1.92 14.37
N GLU A 144 18.59 1.19 15.37
CA GLU A 144 18.91 1.74 16.69
C GLU A 144 19.95 2.87 16.64
N LYS A 145 20.99 2.73 15.81
CA LYS A 145 22.01 3.77 15.64
C LYS A 145 21.41 5.04 15.04
N LEU A 146 20.52 4.91 14.05
CA LEU A 146 19.80 6.03 13.46
C LEU A 146 18.83 6.66 14.47
N GLY A 147 18.10 5.84 15.23
CA GLY A 147 17.23 6.28 16.33
C GLY A 147 17.95 7.16 17.35
N ARG A 148 19.10 6.71 17.84
CA ARG A 148 19.97 7.50 18.74
C ARG A 148 20.37 8.84 18.14
N LYS A 149 20.75 8.86 16.85
CA LYS A 149 21.10 10.10 16.14
C LYS A 149 19.91 11.06 16.03
N TRP A 150 18.70 10.52 15.85
CA TRP A 150 17.47 11.30 15.73
C TRP A 150 16.79 11.61 17.06
N GLN A 151 17.32 11.09 18.16
CA GLN A 151 16.74 11.14 19.51
C GLN A 151 15.31 10.56 19.57
N ILE A 152 15.09 9.47 18.83
CA ILE A 152 13.81 8.76 18.82
C ILE A 152 14.02 7.38 19.46
N PRO A 153 13.21 6.97 20.45
CA PRO A 153 13.26 5.62 20.99
C PRO A 153 12.99 4.58 19.89
N VAL A 154 13.90 3.62 19.77
CA VAL A 154 13.79 2.51 18.81
C VAL A 154 13.79 1.20 19.56
N HIS A 155 12.68 0.49 19.45
CA HIS A 155 12.56 -0.90 19.87
C HIS A 155 12.81 -1.81 18.67
N THR A 156 13.42 -2.96 18.90
CA THR A 156 13.64 -3.92 17.81
C THR A 156 13.21 -5.31 18.21
N GLN A 157 12.74 -6.09 17.25
CA GLN A 157 12.42 -7.49 17.47
C GLN A 157 12.61 -8.34 16.21
N ILE A 158 12.92 -9.61 16.43
CA ILE A 158 12.92 -10.65 15.39
C ILE A 158 11.89 -11.70 15.79
N ARG A 159 10.97 -12.01 14.88
CA ARG A 159 9.96 -13.06 15.05
C ARG A 159 10.15 -14.15 14.00
N VAL A 160 9.84 -15.40 14.36
CA VAL A 160 9.79 -16.55 13.45
C VAL A 160 8.32 -16.84 13.17
N SER A 161 7.94 -17.00 11.91
CA SER A 161 6.54 -17.19 11.51
C SER A 161 6.40 -18.02 10.24
N HIS A 162 5.22 -18.60 10.02
CA HIS A 162 4.83 -19.13 8.71
C HIS A 162 4.29 -18.05 7.77
N ASP A 163 3.77 -16.97 8.33
CA ASP A 163 3.10 -15.92 7.60
C ASP A 163 3.61 -14.55 8.09
N VAL A 164 4.13 -13.78 7.14
CA VAL A 164 4.68 -12.44 7.40
C VAL A 164 3.58 -11.46 7.80
N ALA A 165 2.42 -11.51 7.14
CA ALA A 165 1.31 -10.63 7.44
C ALA A 165 0.76 -10.90 8.84
N GLN A 166 0.56 -12.16 9.20
CA GLN A 166 0.09 -12.53 10.54
C GLN A 166 1.08 -12.10 11.63
N ALA A 167 2.39 -12.31 11.44
CA ALA A 167 3.39 -11.84 12.40
C ALA A 167 3.40 -10.31 12.57
N ILE A 168 3.12 -9.55 11.49
CA ILE A 168 2.94 -8.10 11.57
C ILE A 168 1.66 -7.77 12.35
N LEU A 169 0.54 -8.43 12.07
CA LEU A 169 -0.74 -8.21 12.76
C LEU A 169 -0.65 -8.52 14.26
N GLU A 170 -0.07 -9.66 14.63
CA GLU A 170 0.22 -10.01 16.03
C GLU A 170 1.08 -8.93 16.71
N THR A 171 2.10 -8.42 15.99
CA THR A 171 2.94 -7.33 16.52
C THR A 171 2.14 -6.04 16.72
N ILE A 172 1.18 -5.72 15.84
CA ILE A 172 0.32 -4.54 15.99
C ILE A 172 -0.48 -4.63 17.27
N GLU A 173 -1.11 -5.79 17.51
CA GLU A 173 -1.95 -6.03 18.68
C GLU A 173 -1.11 -6.02 19.97
N GLU A 174 -0.03 -6.82 20.02
CA GLU A 174 0.83 -6.95 21.21
C GLU A 174 1.52 -5.64 21.61
N ARG A 175 1.87 -4.80 20.62
CA ARG A 175 2.63 -3.57 20.84
C ARG A 175 1.78 -2.32 20.79
N HIS A 176 0.47 -2.44 20.57
CA HIS A 176 -0.46 -1.32 20.41
C HIS A 176 0.05 -0.30 19.38
N ILE A 177 0.35 -0.80 18.18
CA ILE A 177 0.90 0.02 17.09
C ILE A 177 -0.18 0.96 16.56
N SER A 178 0.15 2.25 16.48
CA SER A 178 -0.76 3.29 16.00
C SER A 178 -0.69 3.49 14.50
N MET A 179 0.45 3.18 13.88
CA MET A 179 0.63 3.27 12.42
C MET A 179 1.78 2.38 11.91
N ILE A 180 1.68 1.90 10.67
CA ILE A 180 2.69 1.05 10.02
C ILE A 180 3.29 1.76 8.81
N PHE A 181 4.60 1.67 8.65
CA PHE A 181 5.32 2.02 7.43
C PHE A 181 5.87 0.75 6.77
N LYS A 182 5.34 0.40 5.61
CA LYS A 182 5.75 -0.80 4.86
C LYS A 182 6.07 -0.44 3.41
N ASP A 183 7.09 -1.07 2.87
CA ASP A 183 7.36 -1.00 1.45
C ASP A 183 6.30 -1.75 0.66
N TRP A 184 5.92 -1.12 -0.45
CA TRP A 184 5.05 -1.71 -1.46
C TRP A 184 5.73 -2.86 -2.20
N GLN A 185 7.07 -2.87 -2.25
CA GLN A 185 7.84 -3.80 -3.06
C GLN A 185 7.62 -5.27 -2.64
N GLY A 186 7.27 -6.06 -3.64
CA GLY A 186 7.03 -7.49 -3.65
C GLY A 186 6.57 -7.82 -5.06
N GLU A 187 7.02 -8.93 -5.63
CA GLU A 187 6.48 -9.37 -6.91
C GLU A 187 4.95 -9.46 -6.74
N ALA A 188 4.22 -8.69 -7.53
CA ALA A 188 2.88 -9.12 -7.90
C ALA A 188 3.12 -10.42 -8.65
N THR A 189 3.28 -11.52 -7.91
CA THR A 189 3.07 -12.84 -8.49
C THR A 189 1.72 -12.70 -9.17
N ASN A 190 1.64 -13.07 -10.45
CA ASN A 190 0.40 -13.07 -11.23
C ASN A 190 -0.62 -14.10 -10.66
N SER A 191 -0.62 -14.27 -9.34
CA SER A 191 -1.51 -15.04 -8.50
C SER A 191 -2.82 -14.27 -8.38
N PRO A 192 -3.94 -14.87 -8.79
CA PRO A 192 -5.24 -14.23 -8.72
C PRO A 192 -5.59 -13.77 -7.29
N GLY A 193 -6.29 -12.64 -7.14
CA GLY A 193 -6.80 -12.17 -5.84
C GLY A 193 -5.93 -11.15 -5.08
N TYR A 194 -4.70 -10.91 -5.55
CA TYR A 194 -3.81 -9.88 -5.00
C TYR A 194 -3.70 -8.67 -5.92
N ILE A 195 -3.84 -7.47 -5.34
CA ILE A 195 -3.66 -6.19 -6.02
C ILE A 195 -2.19 -5.75 -5.93
N PHE A 196 -1.61 -5.85 -4.73
CA PHE A 196 -0.22 -5.48 -4.50
C PHE A 196 0.64 -6.72 -4.22
N SER A 197 0.50 -7.27 -3.02
CA SER A 197 1.13 -8.51 -2.58
C SER A 197 0.31 -9.10 -1.44
N ASN A 198 0.47 -10.40 -1.18
CA ASN A 198 -0.27 -11.06 -0.09
C ASN A 198 -0.13 -10.35 1.25
N VAL A 199 1.07 -9.88 1.58
CA VAL A 199 1.32 -9.16 2.83
C VAL A 199 0.61 -7.81 2.82
N VAL A 200 0.83 -7.00 1.79
CA VAL A 200 0.28 -5.64 1.72
C VAL A 200 -1.25 -5.67 1.69
N ASP A 201 -1.85 -6.55 0.90
CA ASP A 201 -3.30 -6.66 0.77
C ASP A 201 -3.95 -7.15 2.06
N THR A 202 -3.27 -8.05 2.79
CA THR A 202 -3.72 -8.50 4.11
C THR A 202 -3.65 -7.37 5.13
N LEU A 203 -2.59 -6.56 5.13
CA LEU A 203 -2.49 -5.39 6.01
C LEU A 203 -3.55 -4.33 5.71
N ILE A 204 -3.83 -4.07 4.43
CA ILE A 204 -4.92 -3.15 4.03
C ILE A 204 -6.26 -3.62 4.61
N ARG A 205 -6.53 -4.92 4.54
CA ARG A 205 -7.77 -5.56 5.00
C ARG A 205 -7.90 -5.58 6.52
N GLN A 206 -6.85 -6.02 7.20
CA GLN A 206 -6.95 -6.50 8.58
C GLN A 206 -6.25 -5.59 9.60
N ALA A 207 -5.34 -4.70 9.18
CA ALA A 207 -4.63 -3.86 10.15
C ALA A 207 -5.62 -2.90 10.86
N PRO A 208 -5.65 -2.88 12.21
CA PRO A 208 -6.53 -1.99 12.98
C PRO A 208 -5.97 -0.56 13.12
N CYS A 209 -4.83 -0.25 12.49
CA CYS A 209 -4.10 1.01 12.66
C CYS A 209 -3.82 1.72 11.34
N ASP A 210 -3.34 2.96 11.36
CA ASP A 210 -3.05 3.68 10.12
C ASP A 210 -1.95 2.98 9.32
N LEU A 211 -2.06 2.92 8.00
CA LEU A 211 -1.12 2.23 7.13
C LEU A 211 -0.54 3.21 6.11
N VAL A 212 0.79 3.21 6.00
CA VAL A 212 1.55 3.96 5.01
C VAL A 212 2.37 2.96 4.18
N LEU A 213 2.03 2.87 2.90
CA LEU A 213 2.70 2.02 1.93
C LEU A 213 3.56 2.88 1.02
N VAL A 214 4.81 2.50 0.82
CA VAL A 214 5.77 3.29 0.03
C VAL A 214 6.29 2.48 -1.14
N LYS A 215 5.96 2.90 -2.37
CA LYS A 215 6.67 2.51 -3.58
C LYS A 215 7.78 3.53 -3.82
N LEU A 216 9.03 3.10 -3.77
CA LEU A 216 10.16 3.98 -4.07
C LEU A 216 10.31 4.16 -5.59
N GLY A 217 10.53 5.41 -6.00
CA GLY A 217 10.94 5.72 -7.36
C GLY A 217 12.42 5.38 -7.55
N HIS A 218 12.74 4.88 -8.73
CA HIS A 218 14.09 4.47 -9.12
C HIS A 218 14.73 5.56 -9.98
N LYS A 219 16.02 5.82 -9.75
CA LYS A 219 16.87 6.49 -10.72
C LYS A 219 17.87 5.48 -11.25
N GLU A 220 17.81 5.22 -12.55
CA GLU A 220 18.86 4.51 -13.25
C GLU A 220 19.99 5.49 -13.54
N GLU A 221 21.14 5.24 -12.92
CA GLU A 221 22.38 5.96 -13.20
C GLU A 221 23.27 5.04 -14.04
N VAL A 222 23.58 5.47 -15.26
CA VAL A 222 24.55 4.78 -16.12
C VAL A 222 25.93 5.23 -15.70
N MET A 223 26.72 4.31 -15.13
CA MET A 223 28.11 4.54 -14.79
C MET A 223 28.98 4.67 -16.04
N ALA A 224 30.18 5.24 -15.90
CA ALA A 224 31.09 5.49 -17.02
C ALA A 224 31.55 4.20 -17.75
N ASP A 225 31.42 3.04 -17.10
CA ASP A 225 31.70 1.71 -17.64
C ASP A 225 30.47 1.06 -18.33
N GLY A 226 29.35 1.78 -18.40
CA GLY A 226 28.08 1.28 -18.95
C GLY A 226 27.22 0.50 -17.97
N THR A 227 27.64 0.33 -16.71
CA THR A 227 26.83 -0.36 -15.68
C THR A 227 25.64 0.51 -15.28
N ILE A 228 24.42 -0.03 -15.37
CA ILE A 228 23.22 0.63 -14.87
C ILE A 228 23.10 0.34 -13.37
N VAL A 229 23.23 1.38 -12.54
CA VAL A 229 22.99 1.29 -11.10
C VAL A 229 21.64 1.93 -10.80
N THR A 230 20.73 1.13 -10.28
CA THR A 230 19.41 1.61 -9.85
C THR A 230 19.48 2.06 -8.40
N SER A 231 19.42 3.37 -8.16
CA SER A 231 19.43 3.92 -6.80
C SER A 231 18.05 4.41 -6.37
N CYS A 232 17.69 4.16 -5.11
CA CYS A 232 16.48 4.71 -4.52
C CYS A 232 16.64 6.21 -4.23
N THR A 233 15.68 7.02 -4.66
CA THR A 233 15.70 8.45 -4.33
C THR A 233 15.49 8.68 -2.83
N LEU A 234 16.37 9.47 -2.21
CA LEU A 234 16.28 9.77 -0.79
C LEU A 234 15.19 10.82 -0.51
N PRO A 235 14.39 10.66 0.57
CA PRO A 235 13.32 11.59 0.91
C PRO A 235 13.70 13.06 1.01
N LEU A 236 14.93 13.32 1.47
CA LEU A 236 15.47 14.67 1.67
C LEU A 236 15.68 15.44 0.36
N ALA A 237 15.66 14.76 -0.79
CA ALA A 237 15.80 15.40 -2.10
C ALA A 237 14.46 15.79 -2.73
N TRP A 238 13.33 15.37 -2.15
CA TRP A 238 12.01 15.59 -2.74
C TRP A 238 11.54 17.02 -2.53
N GLN A 239 11.38 17.76 -3.62
CA GLN A 239 10.91 19.15 -3.60
C GLN A 239 9.49 19.26 -4.15
N ARG A 240 9.08 18.39 -5.07
CA ARG A 240 7.81 18.53 -5.80
C ARG A 240 6.83 17.45 -5.37
N TRP A 241 5.87 17.84 -4.56
CA TRP A 241 4.86 16.97 -3.97
C TRP A 241 3.54 17.12 -4.70
N LEU A 242 2.94 15.98 -5.06
CA LEU A 242 1.58 15.91 -5.55
C LEU A 242 0.69 15.21 -4.54
N VAL A 243 -0.43 15.86 -4.19
CA VAL A 243 -1.42 15.34 -3.25
C VAL A 243 -2.79 15.28 -3.94
N PRO A 244 -3.13 14.17 -4.62
CA PRO A 244 -4.46 13.95 -5.15
C PRO A 244 -5.45 13.75 -3.98
N ILE A 245 -6.54 14.50 -3.98
CA ILE A 245 -7.59 14.41 -2.96
C ILE A 245 -8.94 14.06 -3.58
N ALA A 246 -9.68 13.21 -2.88
CA ALA A 246 -11.08 12.88 -3.18
C ALA A 246 -12.00 13.09 -1.94
N GLY A 247 -11.45 13.73 -0.90
CA GLY A 247 -12.08 13.81 0.42
C GLY A 247 -11.97 12.50 1.23
N GLY A 248 -12.63 12.47 2.39
CA GLY A 248 -12.63 11.31 3.28
C GLY A 248 -11.39 11.12 4.15
N PRO A 249 -11.39 10.09 5.00
CA PRO A 249 -10.38 9.91 6.04
C PRO A 249 -8.98 9.63 5.49
N ASN A 250 -8.88 8.92 4.35
CA ASN A 250 -7.60 8.60 3.73
C ASN A 250 -6.93 9.83 3.10
N SER A 251 -7.71 10.67 2.40
CA SER A 251 -7.21 11.96 1.89
C SER A 251 -6.79 12.88 3.04
N HIS A 252 -7.56 12.90 4.14
CA HIS A 252 -7.22 13.68 5.33
C HIS A 252 -5.91 13.19 5.98
N LEU A 253 -5.73 11.88 6.11
CA LEU A 253 -4.46 11.32 6.61
C LEU A 253 -3.28 11.69 5.69
N ALA A 254 -3.46 11.67 4.37
CA ALA A 254 -2.41 12.08 3.43
C ALA A 254 -1.97 13.53 3.69
N LEU A 255 -2.94 14.45 3.83
CA LEU A 255 -2.67 15.86 4.15
C LEU A 255 -1.99 16.01 5.52
N GLN A 256 -2.40 15.24 6.53
CA GLN A 256 -1.81 15.27 7.88
C GLN A 256 -0.33 14.86 7.90
N LEU A 257 0.12 14.02 6.96
CA LEU A 257 1.50 13.53 6.92
C LEU A 257 2.46 14.44 6.14
N ILE A 258 1.94 15.34 5.29
CA ILE A 258 2.75 16.27 4.49
C ILE A 258 3.71 17.12 5.34
N PRO A 259 3.30 17.75 6.46
CA PRO A 259 4.20 18.58 7.26
C PRO A 259 5.41 17.81 7.78
N ALA A 260 5.19 16.60 8.29
CA ALA A 260 6.27 15.74 8.74
C ALA A 260 7.27 15.40 7.62
N PHE A 261 6.78 15.01 6.43
CA PHE A 261 7.66 14.62 5.33
C PHE A 261 8.41 15.80 4.70
N THR A 262 7.83 17.00 4.73
CA THR A 262 8.40 18.21 4.13
C THR A 262 9.26 19.02 5.09
N ALA A 263 9.30 18.68 6.38
CA ALA A 263 10.02 19.42 7.42
C ALA A 263 11.53 19.62 7.15
N PHE A 264 12.14 18.76 6.33
CA PHE A 264 13.55 18.82 5.99
C PHE A 264 13.83 19.31 4.55
N ALA A 265 12.78 19.62 3.78
CA ALA A 265 12.92 20.19 2.46
C ALA A 265 13.16 21.70 2.55
N SER A 266 14.08 22.23 1.73
CA SER A 266 14.44 23.65 1.77
C SER A 266 13.33 24.57 1.25
N ALA A 267 12.58 24.15 0.22
CA ALA A 267 11.47 24.92 -0.34
C ALA A 267 10.51 23.98 -1.10
N PRO A 268 9.76 23.12 -0.40
CA PRO A 268 8.87 22.16 -1.03
C PRO A 268 7.72 22.86 -1.75
N GLN A 269 7.48 22.46 -3.00
CA GLN A 269 6.31 22.81 -3.80
C GLN A 269 5.25 21.75 -3.60
N ILE A 270 4.09 22.14 -3.08
CA ILE A 270 2.99 21.22 -2.80
C ILE A 270 1.82 21.55 -3.71
N ASN A 271 1.52 20.62 -4.61
CA ASN A 271 0.37 20.69 -5.50
C ASN A 271 -0.73 19.78 -4.96
N VAL A 272 -1.84 20.36 -4.51
CA VAL A 272 -3.04 19.63 -4.12
C VAL A 272 -3.97 19.59 -5.32
N VAL A 273 -4.31 18.38 -5.77
CA VAL A 273 -5.09 18.18 -6.99
C VAL A 273 -6.40 17.49 -6.68
N GLN A 274 -7.47 17.94 -7.32
CA GLN A 274 -8.75 17.24 -7.32
C GLN A 274 -9.20 17.05 -8.77
N VAL A 275 -9.57 15.82 -9.12
CA VAL A 275 -10.08 15.47 -10.45
C VAL A 275 -11.60 15.53 -10.44
N PHE A 276 -12.16 16.22 -11.42
CA PHE A 276 -13.59 16.39 -11.64
C PHE A 276 -14.00 15.80 -12.98
N SER A 277 -15.19 15.22 -13.04
CA SER A 277 -15.78 14.79 -14.31
C SER A 277 -15.96 16.01 -15.24
N PRO A 278 -15.64 15.89 -16.54
CA PRO A 278 -15.88 16.96 -17.52
C PRO A 278 -17.36 17.35 -17.65
N SER A 279 -18.28 16.45 -17.27
CA SER A 279 -19.72 16.72 -17.25
C SER A 279 -20.16 17.68 -16.14
N ASN A 280 -19.28 18.00 -15.19
CA ASN A 280 -19.57 18.93 -14.11
C ASN A 280 -19.21 20.37 -14.52
N SER A 281 -20.23 21.17 -14.84
CA SER A 281 -20.08 22.55 -15.31
C SER A 281 -19.43 23.46 -14.27
N GLU A 282 -19.76 23.28 -12.99
CA GLU A 282 -19.26 24.06 -11.85
C GLU A 282 -18.72 23.12 -10.76
N PRO A 283 -17.41 22.78 -10.79
CA PRO A 283 -16.83 21.89 -9.79
C PRO A 283 -16.83 22.55 -8.42
N ASN A 284 -17.35 21.83 -7.40
CA ASN A 284 -17.26 22.26 -6.01
C ASN A 284 -15.80 22.19 -5.53
N LEU A 285 -15.21 23.36 -5.24
CA LEU A 285 -13.81 23.51 -4.83
C LEU A 285 -13.60 23.49 -3.31
N THR A 286 -14.65 23.24 -2.51
CA THR A 286 -14.57 23.30 -1.04
C THR A 286 -13.49 22.36 -0.48
N LEU A 287 -13.33 21.15 -1.05
CA LEU A 287 -12.30 20.21 -0.59
C LEU A 287 -10.88 20.74 -0.86
N LEU A 288 -10.65 21.35 -2.03
CA LEU A 288 -9.37 22.00 -2.35
C LEU A 288 -9.09 23.18 -1.42
N GLN A 289 -10.09 24.02 -1.15
CA GLN A 289 -9.97 25.15 -0.24
C GLN A 289 -9.64 24.70 1.19
N GLN A 290 -10.36 23.70 1.71
CA GLN A 290 -10.10 23.13 3.03
C GLN A 290 -8.71 22.52 3.13
N ALA A 291 -8.27 21.79 2.10
CA ALA A 291 -6.93 21.21 2.07
C ALA A 291 -5.83 22.29 2.02
N ALA A 292 -6.01 23.35 1.25
CA ALA A 292 -5.11 24.49 1.23
C ALA A 292 -5.02 25.18 2.59
N SER A 293 -6.16 25.52 3.20
CA SER A 293 -6.20 26.15 4.52
C SER A 293 -5.49 25.30 5.57
N PHE A 294 -5.81 24.00 5.62
CA PHE A 294 -5.18 23.06 6.56
C PHE A 294 -3.65 23.00 6.41
N LEU A 295 -3.15 22.96 5.18
CA LEU A 295 -1.71 22.91 4.93
C LEU A 295 -1.04 24.27 5.16
N ALA A 296 -1.69 25.38 4.80
CA ALA A 296 -1.16 26.74 5.00
C ALA A 296 -1.00 27.09 6.49
N GLU A 297 -1.86 26.56 7.37
CA GLU A 297 -1.71 26.72 8.83
C GLU A 297 -0.47 26.00 9.39
N LYS A 298 -0.03 24.91 8.74
CA LYS A 298 1.06 24.06 9.22
C LYS A 298 2.38 24.30 8.49
N LEU A 299 2.34 24.99 7.35
CA LEU A 299 3.48 25.15 6.45
C LEU A 299 3.70 26.61 6.10
N ASN A 300 4.95 27.04 6.12
CA ASN A 300 5.36 28.37 5.69
C ASN A 300 5.68 28.44 4.18
N TYR A 301 5.18 27.49 3.40
CA TYR A 301 5.52 27.32 1.98
C TYR A 301 4.30 27.40 1.08
N ARG A 302 4.54 27.57 -0.21
CA ARG A 302 3.49 27.71 -1.22
C ARG A 302 2.77 26.37 -1.44
N VAL A 303 1.49 26.34 -1.07
CA VAL A 303 0.54 25.30 -1.44
C VAL A 303 -0.27 25.80 -2.63
N THR A 304 -0.28 25.02 -3.72
CA THR A 304 -1.05 25.34 -4.93
C THR A 304 -2.19 24.33 -5.08
N THR A 305 -3.42 24.81 -5.21
CA THR A 305 -4.60 23.96 -5.45
C THR A 305 -4.97 23.98 -6.93
N ILE A 306 -5.22 22.80 -7.49
CA ILE A 306 -5.38 22.63 -8.94
C ILE A 306 -6.60 21.73 -9.21
N PRO A 307 -7.71 22.28 -9.71
CA PRO A 307 -8.80 21.48 -10.23
C PRO A 307 -8.44 20.94 -11.62
N ILE A 308 -8.56 19.63 -11.84
CA ILE A 308 -8.34 18.99 -13.13
C ILE A 308 -9.66 18.42 -13.65
N ARG A 309 -10.00 18.65 -14.91
CA ARG A 309 -11.14 18.00 -15.57
C ARG A 309 -10.64 16.82 -16.39
N ALA A 310 -11.11 15.61 -16.08
CA ALA A 310 -10.71 14.41 -16.80
C ALA A 310 -11.70 13.26 -16.62
N TYR A 311 -11.80 12.39 -17.63
CA TYR A 311 -12.63 11.18 -17.57
C TYR A 311 -11.98 10.04 -16.75
N SER A 312 -10.65 10.05 -16.61
CA SER A 312 -9.89 9.07 -15.84
C SER A 312 -9.07 9.78 -14.76
N VAL A 313 -9.32 9.43 -13.49
CA VAL A 313 -8.63 10.00 -12.33
C VAL A 313 -7.16 9.60 -12.32
N SER A 314 -6.87 8.32 -12.56
CA SER A 314 -5.51 7.79 -12.55
C SER A 314 -4.66 8.43 -13.65
N GLU A 315 -5.15 8.46 -14.89
CA GLU A 315 -4.43 9.07 -16.01
C GLU A 315 -4.20 10.58 -15.79
N ALA A 316 -5.20 11.29 -15.28
CA ALA A 316 -5.06 12.71 -14.98
C ALA A 316 -3.95 12.98 -13.96
N VAL A 317 -3.90 12.19 -12.88
CA VAL A 317 -2.85 12.29 -11.85
C VAL A 317 -1.49 11.93 -12.42
N ILE A 318 -1.37 10.83 -13.18
CA ILE A 318 -0.12 10.39 -13.81
C ILE A 318 0.41 11.46 -14.78
N ASN A 319 -0.44 12.00 -15.66
CA ASN A 319 -0.08 13.04 -16.62
C ASN A 319 0.35 14.32 -15.91
N PHE A 320 -0.36 14.73 -14.87
CA PHE A 320 0.01 15.89 -14.07
C PHE A 320 1.36 15.70 -13.38
N ALA A 321 1.55 14.57 -12.69
CA ALA A 321 2.81 14.24 -12.01
C ALA A 321 4.01 14.23 -12.97
N THR A 322 3.81 13.68 -14.17
CA THR A 322 4.85 13.60 -15.21
C THR A 322 5.18 14.98 -15.76
N SER A 323 4.17 15.78 -16.11
CA SER A 323 4.36 17.12 -16.67
C SER A 323 5.02 18.10 -15.68
N GLN A 324 4.62 18.07 -14.41
CA GLN A 324 5.22 18.89 -13.36
C GLN A 324 6.52 18.30 -12.80
N ARG A 325 6.94 17.13 -13.30
CA ARG A 325 8.09 16.37 -12.80
C ARG A 325 8.07 16.24 -11.28
N CYS A 326 6.93 15.79 -10.74
CA CYS A 326 6.77 15.55 -9.32
C CYS A 326 7.72 14.44 -8.87
N ASP A 327 8.32 14.62 -7.69
CA ASP A 327 9.22 13.64 -7.09
C ASP A 327 8.43 12.56 -6.35
N VAL A 328 7.33 12.99 -5.72
CA VAL A 328 6.51 12.17 -4.83
C VAL A 328 5.04 12.44 -5.08
N ILE A 329 4.25 11.37 -5.09
CA ILE A 329 2.80 11.43 -5.03
C ILE A 329 2.38 10.79 -3.70
N ILE A 330 1.61 11.51 -2.88
CA ILE A 330 0.97 10.94 -1.70
C ILE A 330 -0.55 10.99 -1.85
N LEU A 331 -1.20 9.83 -1.73
CA LEU A 331 -2.63 9.71 -1.96
C LEU A 331 -3.27 8.76 -0.95
N GLY A 332 -4.54 9.04 -0.66
CA GLY A 332 -5.37 8.14 0.12
C GLY A 332 -5.80 6.91 -0.67
N ALA A 333 -5.86 5.77 -0.01
CA ALA A 333 -6.55 4.58 -0.48
C ALA A 333 -8.03 4.89 -0.76
N SER A 334 -8.57 4.35 -1.84
CA SER A 334 -10.01 4.42 -2.11
C SER A 334 -10.80 3.60 -1.08
N ARG A 335 -11.95 4.12 -0.61
CA ARG A 335 -12.81 3.43 0.38
C ARG A 335 -13.38 2.11 -0.12
N GLU A 336 -13.69 2.03 -1.42
CA GLU A 336 -14.30 0.86 -2.08
C GLU A 336 -13.29 0.02 -2.88
N GLY A 337 -12.18 0.63 -3.30
CA GLY A 337 -11.39 0.15 -4.45
C GLY A 337 -10.10 -0.64 -4.17
N LEU A 338 -9.79 -1.02 -2.92
CA LEU A 338 -8.66 -1.94 -2.68
C LEU A 338 -9.05 -3.42 -2.78
N LEU A 339 -10.35 -3.76 -2.91
CA LEU A 339 -10.81 -5.16 -3.05
C LEU A 339 -12.04 -5.33 -3.94
N GLN A 340 -12.87 -4.30 -4.16
CA GLN A 340 -14.08 -4.41 -4.95
C GLN A 340 -14.14 -3.33 -6.02
N GLN A 341 -13.53 -3.52 -7.20
CA GLN A 341 -14.09 -2.97 -8.45
C GLN A 341 -13.61 -3.79 -9.66
N ALA A 342 -14.54 -4.58 -10.22
CA ALA A 342 -14.36 -5.32 -11.48
C ALA A 342 -14.65 -4.49 -12.75
N ILE A 343 -14.76 -3.14 -12.65
CA ILE A 343 -15.21 -2.33 -13.81
C ILE A 343 -14.35 -1.07 -14.09
N HIS A 344 -13.73 -0.41 -13.09
CA HIS A 344 -12.93 0.82 -13.32
C HIS A 344 -11.47 0.77 -12.82
N GLY A 345 -11.05 -0.35 -12.23
CA GLY A 345 -9.69 -0.53 -11.72
C GLY A 345 -9.41 0.22 -10.41
N ASN A 346 -8.37 -0.20 -9.71
CA ASN A 346 -7.93 0.43 -8.46
C ASN A 346 -7.10 1.68 -8.79
N ILE A 347 -7.64 2.88 -8.54
CA ILE A 347 -6.99 4.16 -8.87
C ILE A 347 -5.59 4.27 -8.21
N PRO A 348 -5.43 4.02 -6.89
CA PRO A 348 -4.11 3.98 -6.28
C PRO A 348 -3.11 3.04 -6.92
N GLU A 349 -3.54 1.82 -7.26
CA GLU A 349 -2.71 0.84 -7.95
C GLU A 349 -2.33 1.30 -9.35
N ALA A 350 -3.29 1.83 -10.11
CA ALA A 350 -3.06 2.35 -11.46
C ALA A 350 -2.05 3.50 -11.46
N ILE A 351 -2.16 4.44 -10.51
CA ILE A 351 -1.19 5.53 -10.34
C ILE A 351 0.19 4.96 -9.95
N ALA A 352 0.22 4.07 -8.97
CA ALA A 352 1.47 3.47 -8.50
C ALA A 352 2.16 2.65 -9.60
N ARG A 353 1.44 1.95 -10.48
CA ARG A 353 2.02 1.23 -11.62
C ARG A 353 2.39 2.15 -12.79
N GLY A 354 1.60 3.20 -13.02
CA GLY A 354 1.76 4.12 -14.16
C GLY A 354 2.85 5.17 -13.99
N ILE A 355 3.59 5.19 -12.87
CA ILE A 355 4.66 6.15 -12.64
C ILE A 355 5.91 5.52 -12.00
N ASP A 356 7.08 5.94 -12.47
CA ASP A 356 8.39 5.50 -11.95
C ASP A 356 8.92 6.37 -10.80
N ARG A 357 8.07 7.27 -10.29
CA ARG A 357 8.36 8.15 -9.14
C ARG A 357 7.93 7.50 -7.84
N THR A 358 8.30 8.13 -6.73
CA THR A 358 7.90 7.64 -5.41
C THR A 358 6.39 7.85 -5.23
N VAL A 359 5.70 6.80 -4.79
CA VAL A 359 4.28 6.83 -4.48
C VAL A 359 4.07 6.39 -3.03
N ILE A 360 3.40 7.22 -2.25
CA ILE A 360 3.03 6.97 -0.86
C ILE A 360 1.51 6.79 -0.81
N LEU A 361 1.07 5.57 -0.56
CA LEU A 361 -0.34 5.25 -0.37
C LEU A 361 -0.65 5.22 1.12
N VAL A 362 -1.71 5.91 1.54
CA VAL A 362 -2.11 5.98 2.94
C VAL A 362 -3.52 5.46 3.16
N ARG A 363 -3.73 4.74 4.26
CA ARG A 363 -5.04 4.23 4.66
C ARG A 363 -5.22 4.49 6.16
N LYS A 364 -6.25 5.25 6.53
CA LYS A 364 -6.65 5.45 7.92
C LYS A 364 -7.14 4.12 8.49
N ALA A 365 -6.91 3.90 9.78
CA ALA A 365 -7.53 2.85 10.56
C ALA A 365 -9.05 2.78 10.28
N PRO A 366 -9.63 1.58 10.16
CA PRO A 366 -11.07 1.42 10.07
C PRO A 366 -11.68 1.90 11.39
N GLY A 367 -12.67 2.79 11.30
CA GLY A 367 -13.34 3.38 12.46
C GLY A 367 -14.36 2.46 13.09
#